data_AF-A0A392VRS9-F1
#
_entry.id   AF-A0A392VRS9-F1
#
_cell.length_a   1.000
_cell.length_b   1.000
_cell.length_c   1.000
_cell.angle_alpha   90.00
_cell.angle_beta   90.00
_cell.angle_gamma   90.00
#
_symmetry.space_group_name_H-M   'P 1'
#
loop_
_entity.id
_entity.type
_entity.pdbx_description
1 polymer ?
#
loop_
_entity_poly.entity_id
_entity_poly.type
_entity_poly.pdbx_seq_one_letter_code
_entity_poly.pdbx_strand_id
1 'polypeptide(L)' 'MAPNEFVFKLGELTAEERADYKRLKTFVERLPPYLWDDSKGEPLYDEDGERVTSVKLIDTKG' A
#
# COMPACT_ATOMS: atom_id res chain seq x y z
N MET A 1 16.77 15.41 -14.56
CA MET A 1 16.99 15.29 -13.11
C MET A 1 16.29 14.01 -12.71
N ALA A 2 17.04 12.91 -12.52
CA ALA A 2 16.42 11.66 -12.07
C ALA A 2 15.81 11.92 -10.69
N PRO A 3 14.56 11.49 -10.40
CA PRO A 3 14.10 11.48 -9.02
C PRO A 3 15.09 10.60 -8.27
N ASN A 4 15.75 11.14 -7.25
CA ASN A 4 16.57 10.35 -6.36
C ASN A 4 15.65 9.32 -5.73
N GLU A 5 15.60 8.13 -6.31
CA GLU A 5 14.83 7.01 -5.81
C GLU A 5 15.41 6.69 -4.43
N PHE A 6 14.68 7.05 -3.38
CA PHE A 6 15.06 6.81 -1.99
C PHE A 6 14.88 5.31 -1.69
N VAL A 7 15.76 4.49 -2.28
CA VAL A 7 15.82 3.05 -2.03
C VAL A 7 16.80 2.82 -0.90
N PHE A 8 16.30 2.78 0.34
CA PHE A 8 17.10 2.34 1.48
C PHE A 8 17.09 0.82 1.57
N LYS A 9 18.27 0.20 1.60
CA LYS A 9 18.33 -1.24 1.88
C LYS A 9 18.05 -1.47 3.36
N LEU A 10 17.25 -2.49 3.69
CA LEU A 10 16.92 -2.84 5.08
C LEU A 10 18.18 -3.02 5.97
N GLY A 11 19.30 -3.44 5.37
CA GLY A 11 20.60 -3.59 6.01
C GLY A 11 21.25 -2.28 6.46
N GLU A 12 20.93 -1.16 5.81
CA GLU A 12 21.49 0.17 6.06
C GLU A 12 20.68 0.97 7.09
N LEU A 13 19.48 0.50 7.43
CA LEU A 13 18.63 1.10 8.46
C LEU A 13 19.21 0.87 9.86
N THR A 14 19.20 1.92 10.67
CA THR A 14 19.47 1.85 12.10
C THR A 14 18.42 1.00 12.83
N ALA A 15 18.69 0.64 14.09
CA ALA A 15 17.76 -0.15 14.89
C ALA A 15 16.39 0.55 15.06
N GLU A 16 16.40 1.88 15.20
CA GLU A 16 15.20 2.71 15.32
C GLU A 16 14.42 2.73 14.01
N GLU A 17 15.09 3.01 12.88
CA GLU A 17 14.43 3.03 11.57
C GLU A 17 13.87 1.66 11.17
N ARG A 18 14.51 0.56 11.59
CA ARG A 18 13.96 -0.79 11.39
C ARG A 18 12.70 -1.03 12.23
N ALA A 19 12.67 -0.50 13.46
CA ALA A 19 11.48 -0.60 14.30
C ALA A 19 10.32 0.21 13.71
N ASP A 20 10.60 1.39 13.19
CA ASP A 20 9.59 2.22 12.52
C ASP A 20 9.14 1.62 11.18
N TYR A 21 10.05 1.06 10.39
CA TYR A 21 9.69 0.29 9.20
C TYR A 21 8.77 -0.89 9.53
N LYS A 22 9.04 -1.62 10.63
CA LYS A 22 8.17 -2.72 11.08
C LYS A 22 6.78 -2.23 11.49
N ARG A 23 6.69 -1.07 12.15
CA ARG A 23 5.40 -0.43 12.49
C ARG A 23 4.63 -0.04 11.23
N LEU A 24 5.32 0.58 10.26
CA LEU A 24 4.73 0.96 8.98
C LEU A 24 4.22 -0.26 8.22
N LYS A 25 5.03 -1.33 8.15
CA LYS A 25 4.62 -2.59 7.51
C LYS A 25 3.37 -3.19 8.17
N THR A 26 3.36 -3.25 9.50
CA THR A 26 2.20 -3.76 10.27
C THR A 26 0.94 -2.92 10.03
N PHE A 27 1.11 -1.60 9.88
CA PHE A 27 0.00 -0.69 9.57
C PHE A 27 -0.55 -0.95 8.16
N VAL A 28 0.31 -1.05 7.15
CA VAL A 28 -0.09 -1.33 5.76
C VAL A 28 -0.78 -2.69 5.62
N GLU A 29 -0.28 -3.72 6.30
CA GLU A 29 -0.90 -5.06 6.35
C GLU A 29 -2.31 -5.05 6.98
N ARG A 30 -2.62 -4.06 7.81
CA ARG A 30 -3.96 -3.88 8.42
C ARG A 30 -4.89 -3.01 7.57
N LEU A 31 -4.37 -2.37 6.52
CA LEU A 31 -5.23 -1.60 5.63
C LEU A 31 -6.21 -2.57 4.95
N PRO A 32 -7.46 -2.14 4.75
CA PRO A 32 -8.41 -2.93 4.00
C PRO A 32 -7.85 -3.31 2.63
N PRO A 33 -8.04 -4.56 2.17
CA PRO A 33 -7.54 -5.02 0.88
C PRO A 33 -7.98 -4.15 -0.31
N TYR A 34 -9.09 -3.41 -0.16
CA TYR A 34 -9.60 -2.50 -1.17
C TYR A 34 -8.74 -1.24 -1.39
N LEU A 35 -7.78 -0.97 -0.50
CA LEU A 35 -6.80 0.12 -0.62
C LEU A 35 -5.47 -0.37 -1.19
N TRP A 36 -5.35 -1.66 -1.53
CA TRP A 36 -4.12 -2.22 -2.07
C TRP A 36 -4.20 -2.22 -3.59
N ASP A 37 -3.21 -1.59 -4.21
CA ASP A 37 -2.98 -1.67 -5.64
C ASP A 37 -1.93 -2.75 -5.93
N ASP A 38 -2.01 -3.36 -7.11
CA ASP A 38 -0.94 -4.25 -7.57
C ASP A 38 0.34 -3.46 -7.91
N SER A 39 1.42 -4.17 -8.24
CA SER A 39 2.71 -3.55 -8.62
C SER A 39 2.65 -2.63 -9.86
N LYS A 40 1.55 -2.63 -10.60
CA LYS A 40 1.30 -1.82 -11.80
C LYS A 40 0.28 -0.70 -11.55
N GLY A 41 -0.28 -0.60 -10.34
CA GLY A 41 -1.35 0.35 -10.00
C GLY A 41 -2.74 -0.11 -10.45
N GLU A 42 -2.90 -1.40 -10.76
CA GLU A 42 -4.18 -1.97 -11.15
C GLU A 42 -4.95 -2.51 -9.94
N PRO A 43 -6.30 -2.50 -10.00
CA PRO A 43 -7.15 -3.06 -8.97
C PRO A 43 -6.86 -4.54 -8.69
N LEU A 44 -6.82 -4.92 -7.41
CA LEU A 44 -6.83 -6.34 -7.03
C LEU A 44 -8.23 -6.94 -7.19
N TYR A 45 -8.29 -8.19 -7.65
CA TYR A 45 -9.49 -9.00 -7.82
C TYR A 45 -9.40 -10.25 -6.92
N ASP A 46 -10.50 -10.70 -6.36
CA ASP A 46 -10.57 -11.94 -5.57
C ASP A 46 -10.72 -13.20 -6.47
N GLU A 47 -10.84 -14.37 -5.84
CA GLU A 47 -10.95 -15.66 -6.53
C GLU A 47 -12.25 -15.80 -7.34
N ASP A 48 -13.28 -15.02 -7.00
CA ASP A 48 -14.56 -14.94 -7.70
C ASP A 48 -14.54 -13.91 -8.84
N GLY A 49 -13.42 -13.19 -9.01
CA GLY A 49 -13.23 -12.15 -10.03
C GLY A 49 -13.85 -10.80 -9.66
N GLU A 50 -14.23 -10.61 -8.40
CA GLU A 50 -14.76 -9.35 -7.90
C GLU A 50 -13.62 -8.41 -7.52
N ARG A 51 -13.77 -7.11 -7.84
CA ARG A 51 -12.78 -6.11 -7.43
C ARG A 51 -12.78 -6.00 -5.91
N VAL A 52 -11.65 -6.36 -5.33
CA VAL A 52 -11.37 -6.14 -3.92
C VAL A 52 -11.46 -4.64 -3.60
N THR A 53 -11.12 -3.76 -4.56
CA THR A 53 -11.08 -2.29 -4.46
C THR A 53 -12.43 -1.54 -4.49
N SER A 54 -13.57 -2.21 -4.28
CA SER A 54 -14.89 -1.56 -4.38
C SER A 54 -15.20 -0.61 -3.20
N VAL A 55 -14.56 0.57 -3.17
CA VAL A 55 -15.07 1.70 -2.40
C VAL A 55 -16.19 2.34 -3.22
N LYS A 56 -17.42 2.21 -2.71
CA LYS A 56 -18.61 2.87 -3.21
C LYS A 56 -18.30 4.33 -3.52
N LEU A 57 -18.62 4.73 -4.75
CA LEU A 57 -18.78 6.11 -5.18
C LEU A 57 -19.26 6.97 -4.01
N ILE A 58 -18.52 8.05 -3.69
CA ILE A 58 -19.09 9.11 -2.88
C ILE A 58 -20.23 9.68 -3.70
N ASP A 59 -21.45 9.23 -3.40
CA ASP A 59 -22.68 9.80 -3.92
C ASP A 59 -22.83 11.19 -3.31
N THR A 60 -22.21 12.21 -3.90
CA THR A 60 -22.59 13.59 -3.63
C THR A 60 -23.86 13.88 -4.41
N LYS A 61 -25.01 13.47 -3.86
CA LYS A 61 -26.29 14.03 -4.28
C LYS A 61 -26.31 15.51 -3.91
N GLY A 62 -26.27 16.35 -4.94
CA GLY A 62 -26.71 17.74 -4.92
C GLY A 62 -28.04 17.86 -5.63
#